data_AF-A0A968ND41-F1
#
_entry.id   AF-A0A968ND41-F1
#
_cell.length_a   1.000
_cell.length_b   1.000
_cell.length_c   1.000
_cell.angle_alpha   90.00
_cell.angle_beta   90.00
_cell.angle_gamma   90.00
#
_symmetry.space_group_name_H-M   'P 1'
#
loop_
_entity.id
_entity.type
_entity.pdbx_description
1 polymer ?
#
loop_
_entity_poly.entity_id
_entity_poly.type
_entity_poly.pdbx_seq_one_letter_code
_entity_poly.pdbx_strand_id
1 'polypeptide(L)' 'MNANEQELLERGWAALVDQLGRTDATRFVMLLDRRTGMGVQHLQHIWADSHHTARPHRLAASSTRRASE' A
#
# COMPACT_ATOMS: atom_id res chain seq x y z
N MET A 1 -10.19 20.17 15.68
CA MET A 1 -10.54 19.14 14.69
C MET A 1 -11.58 19.76 13.77
N ASN A 2 -11.25 19.92 12.50
CA ASN A 2 -12.09 20.60 11.52
C ASN A 2 -13.08 19.61 10.88
N ALA A 3 -14.22 20.10 10.37
CA ALA A 3 -15.28 19.25 9.82
C ALA A 3 -14.77 18.29 8.72
N ASN A 4 -13.87 18.74 7.85
CA ASN A 4 -13.26 17.90 6.80
C ASN A 4 -12.39 16.76 7.37
N GLU A 5 -11.70 16.99 8.49
CA GLU A 5 -10.88 15.97 9.14
C GLU A 5 -11.76 14.87 9.74
N GLN A 6 -12.88 15.27 10.36
CA GLN A 6 -13.88 14.34 10.87
C GLN A 6 -14.50 13.53 9.73
N GLU A 7 -14.92 14.18 8.64
CA GLU A 7 -15.50 13.48 7.48
C GLU A 7 -14.53 12.46 6.88
N LEU A 8 -13.25 12.82 6.76
CA LEU A 8 -12.22 11.91 6.28
C LEU A 8 -12.08 10.68 7.18
N LEU A 9 -12.11 10.88 8.50
CA LEU A 9 -12.04 9.78 9.46
C LEU A 9 -13.26 8.87 9.37
N GLU A 10 -14.47 9.42 9.34
CA GLU A 10 -15.70 8.63 9.20
C GLU A 10 -15.69 7.79 7.91
N ARG A 11 -15.26 8.39 6.80
CA ARG A 11 -15.12 7.67 5.52
C ARG A 11 -14.05 6.57 5.60
N GLY A 12 -12.94 6.84 6.27
CA GLY A 12 -11.89 5.84 6.51
C GLY A 12 -12.39 4.66 7.34
N TRP A 13 -13.16 4.94 8.41
CA TRP A 13 -13.76 3.90 9.24
C TRP A 13 -14.78 3.07 8.47
N ALA A 14 -15.65 3.71 7.68
CA ALA A 14 -16.60 3.03 6.82
C ALA A 14 -15.89 2.09 5.84
N ALA A 15 -14.87 2.57 5.12
CA ALA A 15 -14.10 1.77 4.17
C ALA A 15 -13.37 0.58 4.83
N LEU A 16 -12.84 0.78 6.04
CA LEU A 16 -12.18 -0.28 6.80
C LEU A 16 -13.16 -1.40 7.16
N VAL A 17 -14.35 -1.04 7.65
CA VAL A 17 -15.38 -2.01 8.03
C VAL A 17 -15.97 -2.70 6.81
N ASP A 18 -16.15 -1.98 5.70
CA ASP A 18 -16.66 -2.55 4.43
C ASP A 18 -15.71 -3.63 3.88
N GLN A 19 -14.40 -3.38 3.91
CA GLN A 19 -13.41 -4.29 3.35
C GLN A 19 -13.07 -5.49 4.25
N LEU A 20 -13.05 -5.30 5.58
CA LEU A 20 -12.59 -6.33 6.52
C LEU A 20 -13.74 -6.98 7.31
N GLY A 21 -14.92 -6.34 7.35
CA GLY A 21 -15.97 -6.68 8.30
C GLY A 21 -15.65 -6.20 9.72
N ARG A 22 -16.69 -6.09 10.56
CA ARG A 22 -16.60 -5.47 11.90
C ARG A 22 -15.59 -6.13 12.83
N THR A 23 -15.53 -7.46 12.84
CA THR A 23 -14.66 -8.22 13.75
C THR A 23 -13.18 -8.00 13.43
N ASP A 24 -12.79 -8.13 12.17
CA ASP A 24 -11.40 -8.02 11.76
C ASP A 24 -10.96 -6.56 11.68
N ALA A 25 -11.85 -5.62 11.32
CA ALA A 25 -11.58 -4.18 11.47
C ALA A 25 -11.26 -3.81 12.93
N THR A 26 -12.03 -4.33 13.91
CA THR A 26 -11.76 -4.08 15.34
C THR A 26 -10.39 -4.63 15.75
N ARG A 27 -10.07 -5.87 15.37
CA ARG A 27 -8.75 -6.48 15.64
C ARG A 27 -7.62 -5.69 15.00
N PHE A 28 -7.81 -5.23 13.76
CA PHE A 28 -6.83 -4.42 13.05
C PHE A 28 -6.51 -3.14 13.81
N VAL A 29 -7.53 -2.39 14.27
CA VAL A 29 -7.32 -1.17 15.05
C VAL A 29 -6.59 -1.46 16.36
N MET A 30 -6.98 -2.52 17.06
CA MET A 30 -6.29 -2.93 18.30
C MET A 30 -4.82 -3.29 18.06
N LEU A 31 -4.49 -3.91 16.93
CA LEU A 31 -3.11 -4.23 16.56
C LEU A 31 -2.32 -2.99 16.12
N LEU A 32 -2.98 -2.05 15.43
CA LEU A 32 -2.40 -0.79 15.00
C LEU A 32 -2.04 0.09 16.20
N ASP A 33 -2.94 0.20 17.17
CA ASP A 33 -2.75 0.97 18.41
C ASP A 33 -1.55 0.45 19.23
N ARG A 34 -1.42 -0.88 19.33
CA ARG A 34 -0.26 -1.54 19.99
C ARG A 34 1.08 -1.29 19.29
N ARG A 35 1.08 -0.94 18.01
CA ARG A 35 2.28 -0.71 17.19
C ARG A 35 2.52 0.78 16.92
N THR A 36 2.11 1.64 17.85
CA THR A 36 2.12 3.09 17.73
C THR A 36 3.44 3.59 17.11
N GLY A 37 3.36 4.28 15.96
CA GLY A 37 4.51 4.79 15.20
C GLY A 37 4.91 4.00 13.95
N MET A 38 4.65 2.68 13.90
CA MET A 38 5.01 1.85 12.73
C MET A 38 3.93 1.82 11.63
N GLY A 39 2.69 2.20 11.95
CA GLY A 39 1.57 2.15 11.00
C GLY A 39 1.80 3.01 9.75
N VAL A 40 2.29 4.24 9.94
CA VAL A 40 2.62 5.16 8.83
C VAL A 40 3.79 4.64 8.00
N GLN A 41 4.84 4.12 8.65
CA GLN A 41 5.98 3.52 7.94
C GLN A 41 5.57 2.28 7.13
N HIS A 42 4.70 1.44 7.69
CA HIS A 42 4.18 0.27 7.00
C HIS A 42 3.31 0.65 5.80
N LEU A 43 2.45 1.67 5.95
CA LEU A 43 1.66 2.22 4.85
C LEU A 43 2.55 2.76 3.72
N GLN A 44 3.58 3.53 4.06
CA GLN A 44 4.56 4.05 3.11
C GLN A 44 5.30 2.92 2.38
N HIS A 45 5.67 1.86 3.10
CA HIS A 45 6.33 0.68 2.52
C HIS A 45 5.42 -0.04 1.52
N ILE A 46 4.16 -0.30 1.87
CA ILE A 46 3.18 -0.95 0.97
C ILE A 46 3.01 -0.13 -0.32
N TRP A 47 2.87 1.19 -0.22
CA TRP A 47 2.74 2.05 -1.39
C TRP A 47 4.03 2.10 -2.23
N ALA A 48 5.20 2.18 -1.59
CA ALA A 48 6.48 2.15 -2.31
C ALA A 48 6.67 0.85 -3.11
N ASP A 49 6.32 -0.30 -2.53
CA ASP A 49 6.41 -1.61 -3.20
C ASP A 49 5.37 -1.76 -4.32
N SER A 50 4.17 -1.20 -4.13
CA SER A 50 3.13 -1.14 -5.17
C SER A 50 3.55 -0.31 -6.39
N HIS A 51 4.44 0.68 -6.20
CA HIS A 51 5.03 1.47 -7.28
C HIS A 51 6.27 0.83 -7.92
N HIS A 52 6.93 -0.13 -7.27
CA HIS A 52 8.13 -0.79 -7.80
C HIS A 52 7.81 -1.89 -8.82
N THR A 53 6.65 -2.54 -8.72
CA THR A 53 6.18 -3.56 -9.67
C THR A 53 5.76 -2.99 -11.03
N ALA A 54 5.65 -1.66 -11.17
CA ALA A 54 5.37 -0.99 -12.44
C ALA A 54 6.63 -0.68 -13.28
N ARG A 55 7.75 -1.40 -13.10
CA ARG A 55 8.89 -1.30 -14.01
C ARG A 55 8.74 -2.37 -15.09
N PRO A 56 8.32 -2.03 -16.33
CA PRO A 56 8.35 -3.00 -17.41
C PRO A 56 9.80 -3.42 -17.60
N HIS A 57 10.06 -4.72 -17.42
CA HIS A 57 11.26 -5.36 -17.90
C HIS A 57 11.33 -5.11 -19.42
N ARG A 58 11.98 -4.00 -19.81
CA ARG A 58 12.47 -3.81 -21.17
C ARG A 58 13.47 -4.93 -21.38
N LEU A 59 13.00 -6.00 -22.01
CA LEU A 59 13.79 -7.14 -22.44
C LEU A 59 15.12 -6.61 -22.96
N ALA A 60 16.18 -7.03 -22.29
CA ALA A 60 17.53 -6.82 -22.76
C ALA A 60 17.57 -7.37 -24.18
N ALA A 61 17.67 -6.48 -25.17
CA ALA A 61 18.07 -6.84 -26.51
C ALA A 61 19.51 -7.34 -26.37
N SER A 62 19.63 -8.64 -26.19
CA SER A 62 20.87 -9.38 -26.21
C SER A 62 21.59 -9.02 -27.51
N SER A 63 22.78 -8.46 -27.31
CA SER A 63 23.81 -8.35 -28.33
C SER A 63 23.95 -9.70 -29.03
N THR A 64 23.45 -9.81 -30.26
CA THR A 64 23.89 -10.86 -31.17
C THR A 64 25.04 -10.28 -31.98
N ARG A 65 26.24 -10.63 -31.53
CA ARG A 65 27.53 -10.35 -32.17
C ARG A 65 27.78 -11.41 -33.26
N ARG A 66 28.10 -10.95 -34.48
CA ARG A 66 28.87 -11.59 -35.58
C ARG A 66 28.34 -12.87 -36.24
N ALA A 67 28.21 -12.81 -37.57
CA ALA A 67 28.81 -13.70 -38.58
C ALA A 67 28.74 -12.94 -39.92
N SER A 68 29.86 -12.44 -40.46
CA SER A 68 30.66 -13.08 -41.51
C SER A 68 29.90 -13.23 -42.83
N GLU A 69 30.17 -12.34 -43.80
CA GLU A 69 30.51 -12.62 -45.21
C GLU A 69 30.87 -11.31 -45.93
#